data_AF-A0A0F3HH57-F1
#
_entry.id   AF-A0A0F3HH57-F1
#
_cell.length_a   1.000
_cell.length_b   1.000
_cell.length_c   1.000
_cell.angle_alpha   90.00
_cell.angle_beta   90.00
_cell.angle_gamma   90.00
#
_symmetry.space_group_name_H-M   'P 1'
#
loop_
_entity.id
_entity.type
_entity.pdbx_description
1 polymer ?
#
loop_
_entity_poly.entity_id
_entity_poly.type
_entity_poly.pdbx_seq_one_letter_code
_entity_poly.pdbx_strand_id
1 'polypeptide(L)'
;MNKRHLIKLGLASLPVLALFLQPVVADESIHFSSCKEAWENGYADIHKGEPGYSATLDKDHDGIACESKNAPQGVLKEKKTSASQANNNVAPTLSVAAESGWVRQNGSWYYFSENGKPVTNTWQGAYYLKSDGRMAENEWVYDNYYQAWYYLKSDGSYARNTWQGSYYLKSDGKMAQGEWIYDSYYKAWYYLKSDGSYAHNTWQGAYYLKSNGKMAQSEWVYDSSYQAWYYLKSDGSYARNAWQGNYYLKSDGKMAKNERVDGGRYYVDASGLWKP
;
A
#
# COMPACT_ATOMS: atom_id res chain seq x y z
N MET A 1 -5.21 57.96 -43.88
CA MET A 1 -5.30 56.76 -44.74
C MET A 1 -5.45 55.55 -43.83
N ASN A 2 -6.68 55.09 -43.57
CA ASN A 2 -7.31 53.89 -44.16
C ASN A 2 -6.55 52.60 -43.77
N LYS A 3 -7.08 51.61 -43.04
CA LYS A 3 -8.40 50.96 -43.11
C LYS A 3 -8.75 50.24 -41.78
N ARG A 4 -10.05 50.25 -41.46
CA ARG A 4 -10.71 49.31 -40.53
C ARG A 4 -10.91 47.95 -41.23
N HIS A 5 -10.71 46.84 -40.52
CA HIS A 5 -11.24 45.54 -40.90
C HIS A 5 -12.03 44.92 -39.74
N LEU A 6 -13.33 44.72 -40.00
CA LEU A 6 -14.30 44.01 -39.17
C LEU A 6 -14.08 42.50 -39.33
N ILE A 7 -13.94 41.77 -38.22
CA ILE A 7 -13.93 40.31 -38.20
C ILE A 7 -15.37 39.84 -37.91
N LYS A 8 -15.91 39.03 -38.83
CA LYS A 8 -17.22 38.37 -38.72
C LYS A 8 -17.15 37.23 -37.69
N LEU A 9 -18.08 37.21 -36.75
CA LEU A 9 -18.36 36.05 -35.90
C LEU A 9 -19.16 35.02 -36.70
N GLY A 10 -18.60 33.83 -36.90
CA GLY A 10 -19.34 32.65 -37.36
C GLY A 10 -19.80 31.83 -36.15
N LEU A 11 -21.11 31.57 -36.05
CA LEU A 11 -21.66 30.59 -35.12
C LEU A 11 -21.30 29.18 -35.62
N ALA A 12 -20.55 28.41 -34.83
CA ALA A 12 -20.41 26.98 -35.02
C ALA A 12 -21.42 26.25 -34.12
N SER A 13 -22.30 25.45 -34.72
CA SER A 13 -23.23 24.57 -34.02
C SER A 13 -22.48 23.40 -33.39
N LEU A 14 -22.61 23.22 -32.08
CA LEU A 14 -22.10 22.08 -31.34
C LEU A 14 -23.05 20.87 -31.52
N PRO A 15 -22.54 19.64 -31.75
CA PRO A 15 -23.37 18.45 -31.75
C PRO A 15 -23.72 18.09 -30.30
N VAL A 16 -25.00 17.78 -30.06
CA VAL A 16 -25.51 17.31 -28.78
C VAL A 16 -24.95 15.92 -28.49
N LEU A 17 -24.09 15.82 -27.47
CA LEU A 17 -23.58 14.57 -26.94
C LEU A 17 -24.69 13.95 -26.08
N ALA A 18 -25.36 12.92 -26.59
CA ALA A 18 -26.32 12.14 -25.83
C ALA A 18 -25.59 11.35 -24.73
N LEU A 19 -25.75 11.80 -23.48
CA LEU A 19 -25.37 11.05 -22.28
C LEU A 19 -26.28 9.82 -22.15
N PHE A 20 -25.73 8.64 -22.38
CA PHE A 20 -26.34 7.40 -21.92
C PHE A 20 -26.33 7.39 -20.39
N LEU A 21 -27.49 7.61 -19.78
CA LEU A 21 -27.76 7.27 -18.39
C LEU A 21 -27.76 5.74 -18.28
N GLN A 22 -26.64 5.15 -17.86
CA GLN A 22 -26.67 3.82 -17.27
C GLN A 22 -27.15 3.95 -15.82
N PRO A 23 -28.06 3.08 -15.35
CA PRO A 23 -28.45 3.09 -13.95
C PRO A 23 -27.24 2.69 -13.10
N VAL A 24 -26.80 3.61 -12.25
CA VAL A 24 -25.97 3.28 -11.10
C VAL A 24 -26.84 2.41 -10.20
N VAL A 25 -26.59 1.10 -10.21
CA VAL A 25 -27.16 0.22 -9.19
C VAL A 25 -26.48 0.63 -7.89
N ALA A 26 -27.24 1.28 -7.01
CA ALA A 26 -26.82 1.56 -5.65
C ALA A 26 -26.44 0.24 -4.99
N ASP A 27 -25.25 0.18 -4.40
CA ASP A 27 -24.84 -0.89 -3.50
C ASP A 27 -25.82 -0.88 -2.33
N GLU A 28 -26.74 -1.84 -2.34
CA GLU A 28 -27.80 -1.95 -1.34
C GLU A 28 -27.11 -2.28 -0.02
N SER A 29 -26.96 -1.28 0.87
CA SER A 29 -26.23 -1.43 2.12
C SER A 29 -26.99 -2.40 3.03
N ILE A 30 -26.64 -3.68 2.97
CA ILE A 30 -27.22 -4.73 3.81
C ILE A 30 -26.94 -4.37 5.27
N HIS A 31 -28.00 -4.17 6.05
CA HIS A 31 -27.95 -3.83 7.47
C HIS A 31 -28.98 -4.66 8.22
N PHE A 32 -28.58 -5.27 9.35
CA PHE A 32 -29.47 -6.03 10.22
C PHE A 32 -29.63 -5.32 11.55
N SER A 33 -30.87 -5.17 12.01
CA SER A 33 -31.20 -4.62 13.33
C SER A 33 -30.87 -5.59 14.46
N SER A 34 -30.77 -6.90 14.17
CA SER A 34 -30.39 -7.93 15.13
C SER A 34 -29.85 -9.20 14.45
N CYS A 35 -29.11 -10.03 15.20
CA CYS A 35 -28.67 -11.33 14.67
C CYS A 35 -29.82 -12.30 14.39
N LYS A 36 -30.96 -12.12 15.06
CA LYS A 36 -32.17 -12.87 14.72
C LYS A 36 -32.64 -12.55 13.29
N GLU A 37 -32.69 -11.28 12.93
CA GLU A 37 -33.04 -10.85 11.57
C GLU A 37 -32.00 -11.35 10.56
N ALA A 38 -30.71 -11.27 10.90
CA ALA A 38 -29.65 -11.80 10.06
C ALA A 38 -29.86 -13.29 9.77
N TRP A 39 -30.05 -14.12 10.81
CA TRP A 39 -30.27 -15.56 10.66
C TRP A 39 -31.56 -15.90 9.91
N GLU A 40 -32.66 -15.17 10.14
CA GLU A 40 -33.94 -15.35 9.41
C GLU A 40 -33.81 -15.06 7.92
N ASN A 41 -32.87 -14.19 7.54
CA ASN A 41 -32.51 -13.88 6.16
C ASN A 41 -31.32 -14.72 5.64
N GLY A 42 -30.84 -15.70 6.42
CA GLY A 42 -29.79 -16.63 6.03
C GLY A 42 -28.35 -16.11 6.17
N TYR A 43 -28.15 -15.04 6.93
CA TYR A 43 -26.84 -14.48 7.25
C TYR A 43 -26.38 -14.94 8.63
N ALA A 44 -25.22 -15.56 8.70
CA ALA A 44 -24.55 -16.00 9.92
C ALA A 44 -23.03 -15.92 9.74
N ASP A 45 -22.28 -15.87 10.84
CA ASP A 45 -20.81 -15.74 10.84
C ASP A 45 -20.32 -14.56 9.99
N ILE A 46 -20.93 -13.39 10.18
CA ILE A 46 -20.67 -12.19 9.38
C ILE A 46 -19.37 -11.56 9.85
N HIS A 47 -18.32 -11.56 9.02
CA HIS A 47 -17.01 -11.05 9.42
C HIS A 47 -16.91 -9.53 9.33
N LYS A 48 -16.04 -8.94 10.17
CA LYS A 48 -15.78 -7.50 10.17
C LYS A 48 -15.31 -7.01 8.80
N GLY A 49 -16.17 -6.23 8.14
CA GLY A 49 -15.94 -5.70 6.79
C GLY A 49 -16.84 -6.32 5.71
N GLU A 50 -17.57 -7.39 6.02
CA GLU A 50 -18.59 -7.95 5.13
C GLU A 50 -19.88 -7.11 5.14
N PRO A 51 -20.62 -7.04 4.01
CA PRO A 51 -21.96 -6.46 3.99
C PRO A 51 -22.86 -7.10 5.06
N GLY A 52 -23.50 -6.28 5.90
CA GLY A 52 -24.28 -6.74 7.04
C GLY A 52 -23.54 -6.78 8.38
N TYR A 53 -22.21 -6.61 8.40
CA TYR A 53 -21.47 -6.53 9.66
C TYR A 53 -21.78 -5.24 10.41
N SER A 54 -21.99 -5.37 11.72
CA SER A 54 -22.01 -4.23 12.65
C SER A 54 -21.35 -4.64 13.95
N ALA A 55 -20.54 -3.75 14.54
CA ALA A 55 -19.97 -3.98 15.87
C ALA A 55 -21.03 -4.17 16.96
N THR A 56 -22.28 -3.73 16.71
CA THR A 56 -23.41 -3.97 17.63
C THR A 56 -23.94 -5.41 17.56
N LEU A 57 -23.64 -6.14 16.48
CA LEU A 57 -24.04 -7.53 16.25
C LEU A 57 -22.95 -8.53 16.68
N ASP A 58 -21.71 -8.06 16.81
CA ASP A 58 -20.53 -8.77 17.31
C ASP A 58 -20.38 -8.54 18.83
N LYS A 59 -21.02 -9.42 19.62
CA LYS A 59 -21.15 -9.21 21.07
C LYS A 59 -19.85 -9.45 21.83
N ASP A 60 -19.05 -10.41 21.37
CA ASP A 60 -17.76 -10.79 21.94
C ASP A 60 -16.58 -10.04 21.33
N HIS A 61 -16.83 -9.20 20.32
CA HIS A 61 -15.86 -8.30 19.69
C HIS A 61 -14.66 -9.05 19.09
N ASP A 62 -14.90 -10.27 18.63
CA ASP A 62 -13.88 -11.14 18.04
C ASP A 62 -13.72 -10.91 16.53
N GLY A 63 -14.58 -10.06 15.96
CA GLY A 63 -14.61 -9.74 14.54
C GLY A 63 -15.61 -10.56 13.74
N ILE A 64 -16.48 -11.35 14.37
CA ILE A 64 -17.51 -12.17 13.74
C ILE A 64 -18.88 -11.86 14.38
N ALA A 65 -19.72 -11.10 13.67
CA ALA A 65 -21.09 -10.84 14.05
C ALA A 65 -22.02 -12.02 13.74
N CYS A 66 -23.02 -12.24 14.59
CA CYS A 66 -24.12 -13.19 14.34
C CYS A 66 -23.66 -14.64 14.07
N GLU A 67 -22.78 -15.12 14.93
CA GLU A 67 -22.20 -16.46 14.81
C GLU A 67 -23.26 -17.57 14.78
N SER A 68 -23.10 -18.54 13.89
CA SER A 68 -24.02 -19.66 13.68
C SER A 68 -24.25 -20.49 14.94
N LYS A 69 -23.21 -20.63 15.78
CA LYS A 69 -23.27 -21.36 17.06
C LYS A 69 -24.25 -20.75 18.06
N ASN A 70 -24.57 -19.46 17.91
CA ASN A 70 -25.48 -18.72 18.78
C ASN A 70 -26.92 -18.66 18.23
N ALA A 71 -27.17 -19.22 17.04
CA ALA A 71 -28.47 -19.18 16.39
C ALA A 71 -29.49 -20.11 17.08
N PRO A 72 -30.73 -19.68 17.32
CA PRO A 72 -31.80 -20.55 17.82
C PRO A 72 -32.06 -21.71 16.84
N GLN A 73 -32.31 -22.90 17.37
CA GLN A 73 -32.60 -24.09 16.56
C GLN A 73 -33.76 -23.83 15.59
N GLY A 74 -33.53 -24.09 14.30
CA GLY A 74 -34.53 -23.96 13.23
C GLY A 74 -34.58 -22.61 12.51
N VAL A 75 -33.80 -21.60 12.95
CA VAL A 75 -33.73 -20.29 12.27
C VAL A 75 -32.79 -20.34 11.07
N LEU A 76 -31.66 -21.04 11.20
CA LEU A 76 -30.79 -21.37 10.07
C LEU A 76 -31.37 -22.58 9.35
N LYS A 77 -31.89 -22.38 8.13
CA LYS A 77 -32.41 -23.49 7.31
C LYS A 77 -31.25 -24.39 6.89
N GLU A 78 -31.11 -25.52 7.59
CA GLU A 78 -30.23 -26.61 7.19
C GLU A 78 -30.56 -27.09 5.76
N LYS A 79 -29.53 -27.22 4.93
CA LYS A 79 -29.63 -27.93 3.65
C LYS A 79 -29.82 -29.42 3.94
N LYS A 80 -31.08 -29.87 4.03
CA LYS A 80 -31.43 -31.29 4.18
C LYS A 80 -30.83 -32.13 3.05
N THR A 81 -29.89 -32.99 3.42
CA THR A 81 -29.62 -34.27 2.79
C THR A 81 -30.89 -35.11 2.80
N SER A 82 -31.47 -35.36 1.62
CA SER A 82 -32.58 -36.31 1.46
C SER A 82 -32.02 -37.71 1.18
N ALA A 83 -32.03 -38.56 2.20
CA ALA A 83 -32.06 -40.01 2.00
C ALA A 83 -33.52 -40.44 1.80
N SER A 84 -33.82 -41.03 0.65
CA SER A 84 -34.98 -41.91 0.47
C SER A 84 -34.54 -43.10 -0.39
N GLN A 85 -34.53 -44.28 0.22
CA GLN A 85 -34.37 -45.56 -0.47
C GLN A 85 -35.58 -45.80 -1.39
N ALA A 86 -35.35 -46.05 -2.68
CA ALA A 86 -35.90 -47.19 -3.44
C ALA A 86 -35.55 -47.09 -4.95
N ASN A 87 -34.66 -48.00 -5.35
CA ASN A 87 -34.56 -48.76 -6.61
C ASN A 87 -34.36 -48.11 -8.01
N ASN A 88 -33.29 -48.63 -8.62
CA ASN A 88 -33.05 -48.98 -10.03
C ASN A 88 -32.41 -47.95 -10.99
N ASN A 89 -31.08 -48.16 -11.14
CA ASN A 89 -30.31 -48.13 -12.39
C ASN A 89 -30.34 -46.84 -13.21
N VAL A 90 -29.61 -45.83 -12.73
CA VAL A 90 -28.98 -44.83 -13.59
C VAL A 90 -27.51 -44.72 -13.17
N ALA A 91 -26.63 -44.73 -14.18
CA ALA A 91 -25.17 -44.69 -14.11
C ALA A 91 -24.62 -43.68 -13.08
N PRO A 92 -23.42 -43.92 -12.51
CA PRO A 92 -22.88 -43.09 -11.44
C PRO A 92 -22.67 -41.65 -11.94
N THR A 93 -23.52 -40.73 -11.51
CA THR A 93 -23.24 -39.31 -11.61
C THR A 93 -22.14 -39.00 -10.60
N LEU A 94 -20.98 -38.56 -11.10
CA LEU A 94 -19.87 -38.11 -10.28
C LEU A 94 -20.37 -37.05 -9.30
N SER A 95 -20.45 -37.41 -8.02
CA SER A 95 -20.47 -36.43 -6.93
C SER A 95 -19.06 -35.83 -6.88
N VAL A 96 -18.86 -34.71 -7.56
CA VAL A 96 -17.68 -33.88 -7.36
C VAL A 96 -17.73 -33.45 -5.89
N ALA A 97 -16.92 -34.09 -5.06
CA ALA A 97 -16.65 -33.59 -3.72
C ALA A 97 -16.23 -32.12 -3.89
N ALA A 98 -16.90 -31.21 -3.18
CA ALA A 98 -16.53 -29.80 -3.25
C ALA A 98 -15.05 -29.68 -2.87
N GLU A 99 -14.20 -29.36 -3.85
CA GLU A 99 -12.77 -29.18 -3.61
C GLU A 99 -12.62 -27.93 -2.74
N SER A 100 -12.10 -28.12 -1.53
CA SER A 100 -11.71 -27.04 -0.62
C SER A 100 -10.19 -26.96 -0.58
N GLY A 101 -9.65 -25.78 -0.32
CA GLY A 101 -8.22 -25.50 -0.33
C GLY A 101 -7.70 -25.01 -1.68
N TRP A 102 -6.39 -25.15 -1.88
CA TRP A 102 -5.69 -24.66 -3.07
C TRP A 102 -5.91 -25.56 -4.28
N VAL A 103 -6.43 -24.99 -5.36
CA VAL A 103 -6.67 -25.68 -6.62
C VAL A 103 -6.06 -24.89 -7.76
N ARG A 104 -5.37 -25.57 -8.69
CA ARG A 104 -4.77 -24.94 -9.86
C ARG A 104 -5.62 -25.20 -11.10
N GLN A 105 -6.10 -24.14 -11.73
CA GLN A 105 -6.99 -24.22 -12.88
C GLN A 105 -6.50 -23.26 -13.97
N ASN A 106 -6.41 -23.73 -15.22
CA ASN A 106 -5.98 -22.94 -16.37
C ASN A 106 -4.68 -22.13 -16.12
N GLY A 107 -3.73 -22.73 -15.41
CA GLY A 107 -2.44 -22.14 -15.10
C GLY A 107 -2.41 -21.23 -13.87
N SER A 108 -3.56 -20.79 -13.35
CA SER A 108 -3.66 -19.93 -12.16
C SER A 108 -4.03 -20.71 -10.90
N TRP A 109 -3.60 -20.24 -9.74
CA TRP A 109 -4.02 -20.78 -8.45
C TRP A 109 -5.29 -20.09 -7.97
N TYR A 110 -6.17 -20.87 -7.35
CA TYR A 110 -7.39 -20.46 -6.68
C TYR A 110 -7.41 -21.06 -5.29
N TYR A 111 -8.12 -20.43 -4.36
CA TYR A 111 -8.40 -21.01 -3.05
C TYR A 111 -9.91 -21.12 -2.86
N PHE A 112 -10.39 -22.31 -2.55
CA PHE A 112 -11.79 -22.57 -2.28
C PHE A 112 -12.02 -22.77 -0.78
N SER A 113 -13.03 -22.11 -0.23
CA SER A 113 -13.48 -22.30 1.15
C SER A 113 -13.99 -23.73 1.38
N GLU A 114 -14.21 -24.11 2.64
CA GLU A 114 -14.81 -25.42 2.99
C GLU A 114 -16.16 -25.68 2.30
N ASN A 115 -16.89 -24.61 1.99
CA ASN A 115 -18.17 -24.64 1.28
C ASN A 115 -18.02 -24.75 -0.25
N GLY A 116 -16.79 -24.89 -0.77
CA GLY A 116 -16.49 -24.97 -2.20
C GLY A 116 -16.68 -23.65 -2.96
N LYS A 117 -16.81 -22.51 -2.26
CA LYS A 117 -16.86 -21.18 -2.88
C LYS A 117 -15.44 -20.63 -3.05
N PRO A 118 -15.10 -20.01 -4.19
CA PRO A 118 -13.80 -19.38 -4.38
C PRO A 118 -13.67 -18.18 -3.43
N VAL A 119 -12.50 -18.07 -2.80
CA VAL A 119 -12.10 -16.91 -2.01
C VAL A 119 -11.58 -15.84 -2.96
N THR A 120 -12.03 -14.60 -2.76
CA THR A 120 -11.71 -13.45 -3.63
C THR A 120 -11.50 -12.19 -2.79
N ASN A 121 -10.75 -11.22 -3.34
CA ASN A 121 -10.44 -9.93 -2.72
C ASN A 121 -9.92 -9.99 -1.28
N THR A 122 -9.19 -11.05 -0.91
CA THR A 122 -8.70 -11.21 0.46
C THR A 122 -7.47 -12.11 0.52
N TRP A 123 -6.85 -12.12 1.69
CA TRP A 123 -5.67 -12.91 1.99
C TRP A 123 -6.04 -14.34 2.38
N GLN A 124 -5.26 -15.29 1.90
CA GLN A 124 -5.17 -16.64 2.44
C GLN A 124 -3.72 -16.89 2.85
N GLY A 125 -3.43 -16.76 4.15
CA GLY A 125 -2.06 -16.84 4.66
C GLY A 125 -1.16 -15.77 4.04
N ALA A 126 -0.16 -16.17 3.26
CA ALA A 126 0.80 -15.25 2.62
C ALA A 126 0.37 -14.79 1.21
N TYR A 127 -0.77 -15.26 0.71
CA TYR A 127 -1.20 -15.11 -0.68
C TYR A 127 -2.43 -14.22 -0.76
N TYR A 128 -2.57 -13.44 -1.84
CA TYR A 128 -3.75 -12.62 -2.07
C TYR A 128 -4.58 -13.17 -3.22
N LEU A 129 -5.88 -13.38 -3.01
CA LEU A 129 -6.82 -13.80 -4.04
C LEU A 129 -7.50 -12.55 -4.61
N LYS A 130 -7.40 -12.34 -5.92
CA LYS A 130 -7.97 -11.19 -6.62
C LYS A 130 -9.50 -11.32 -6.76
N SER A 131 -10.13 -10.30 -7.36
CA SER A 131 -11.58 -10.26 -7.56
C SER A 131 -12.12 -11.40 -8.42
N ASP A 132 -11.29 -11.92 -9.33
CA ASP A 132 -11.60 -13.08 -10.18
C ASP A 132 -11.21 -14.43 -9.54
N GLY A 133 -10.78 -14.42 -8.27
CA GLY A 133 -10.36 -15.58 -7.50
C GLY A 133 -8.95 -16.10 -7.83
N ARG A 134 -8.27 -15.52 -8.83
CA ARG A 134 -6.88 -15.90 -9.11
C ARG A 134 -5.96 -15.36 -8.02
N MET A 135 -5.04 -16.19 -7.57
CA MET A 135 -3.92 -15.77 -6.75
C MET A 135 -3.09 -14.74 -7.51
N ALA A 136 -2.76 -13.63 -6.86
CA ALA A 136 -1.87 -12.62 -7.39
C ALA A 136 -0.42 -13.14 -7.38
N GLU A 137 0.32 -12.89 -8.47
CA GLU A 137 1.71 -13.28 -8.62
C GLU A 137 2.48 -12.28 -9.50
N ASN A 138 3.70 -11.94 -9.11
CA ASN A 138 4.54 -10.93 -9.78
C ASN A 138 3.88 -9.55 -9.98
N GLU A 139 2.95 -9.17 -9.10
CA GLU A 139 2.13 -7.97 -9.28
C GLU A 139 1.92 -7.20 -7.97
N TRP A 140 1.58 -5.92 -8.13
CA TRP A 140 1.17 -5.06 -7.02
C TRP A 140 -0.32 -5.17 -6.78
N VAL A 141 -0.72 -5.27 -5.53
CA VAL A 141 -2.12 -5.25 -5.09
C VAL A 141 -2.29 -4.14 -4.06
N TYR A 142 -3.34 -3.34 -4.23
CA TYR A 142 -3.80 -2.44 -3.18
C TYR A 142 -4.91 -3.12 -2.39
N ASP A 143 -4.70 -3.24 -1.09
CA ASP A 143 -5.69 -3.76 -0.18
C ASP A 143 -6.44 -2.60 0.48
N ASN A 144 -7.75 -2.51 0.21
CA ASN A 144 -8.59 -1.41 0.73
C ASN A 144 -8.82 -1.49 2.23
N TYR A 145 -8.77 -2.68 2.84
CA TYR A 145 -8.95 -2.86 4.27
C TYR A 145 -7.71 -2.37 5.03
N TYR A 146 -6.52 -2.79 4.58
CA TYR A 146 -5.26 -2.34 5.17
C TYR A 146 -4.80 -0.97 4.69
N GLN A 147 -5.48 -0.41 3.67
CA GLN A 147 -5.18 0.86 3.02
C GLN A 147 -3.72 0.95 2.56
N ALA A 148 -3.18 -0.16 2.04
CA ALA A 148 -1.77 -0.30 1.74
C ALA A 148 -1.52 -1.10 0.47
N TRP A 149 -0.41 -0.78 -0.19
CA TRP A 149 0.12 -1.56 -1.30
C TRP A 149 0.94 -2.74 -0.79
N TYR A 150 0.82 -3.87 -1.48
CA TYR A 150 1.61 -5.08 -1.29
C TYR A 150 2.14 -5.53 -2.65
N TYR A 151 3.30 -6.19 -2.64
CA TYR A 151 3.83 -6.84 -3.84
C TYR A 151 3.83 -8.35 -3.65
N LEU A 152 3.20 -9.08 -4.55
CA LEU A 152 3.18 -10.54 -4.54
C LEU A 152 4.29 -11.05 -5.46
N LYS A 153 5.18 -11.87 -4.90
CA LYS A 153 6.36 -12.40 -5.62
C LYS A 153 5.95 -13.44 -6.66
N SER A 154 6.93 -14.00 -7.35
CA SER A 154 6.73 -15.09 -8.33
C SER A 154 6.15 -16.37 -7.74
N ASP A 155 6.35 -16.61 -6.44
CA ASP A 155 5.76 -17.71 -5.70
C ASP A 155 4.36 -17.39 -5.15
N GLY A 156 3.82 -16.20 -5.45
CA GLY A 156 2.52 -15.69 -4.98
C GLY A 156 2.52 -15.14 -3.56
N SER A 157 3.57 -15.38 -2.76
CA SER A 157 3.63 -14.85 -1.40
C SER A 157 3.99 -13.38 -1.39
N TYR A 158 3.45 -12.61 -0.43
CA TYR A 158 3.79 -11.20 -0.32
C TYR A 158 5.27 -10.98 0.04
N ALA A 159 5.87 -9.97 -0.56
CA ALA A 159 7.20 -9.49 -0.25
C ALA A 159 7.20 -8.74 1.09
N ARG A 160 8.24 -8.95 1.90
CA ARG A 160 8.43 -8.27 3.19
C ARG A 160 9.91 -8.14 3.53
N ASN A 161 10.27 -7.09 4.25
CA ASN A 161 11.65 -6.71 4.57
C ASN A 161 12.56 -6.69 3.33
N THR A 162 12.05 -6.24 2.19
CA THR A 162 12.78 -6.31 0.92
C THR A 162 12.38 -5.18 -0.01
N TRP A 163 13.28 -4.87 -0.94
CA TRP A 163 13.04 -3.96 -2.02
C TRP A 163 12.32 -4.66 -3.18
N GLN A 164 11.41 -3.93 -3.83
CA GLN A 164 10.87 -4.25 -5.15
C GLN A 164 11.04 -3.01 -6.03
N GLY A 165 12.06 -3.01 -6.89
CA GLY A 165 12.45 -1.81 -7.63
C GLY A 165 12.79 -0.65 -6.68
N SER A 166 12.09 0.46 -6.82
CA SER A 166 12.31 1.66 -5.97
C SER A 166 11.48 1.67 -4.68
N TYR A 167 10.72 0.62 -4.39
CA TYR A 167 9.79 0.55 -3.26
C TYR A 167 10.30 -0.42 -2.20
N TYR A 168 10.04 -0.12 -0.93
CA TYR A 168 10.39 -1.01 0.17
C TYR A 168 9.13 -1.61 0.81
N LEU A 169 9.10 -2.93 0.96
CA LEU A 169 8.05 -3.66 1.65
C LEU A 169 8.50 -3.91 3.08
N LYS A 170 7.74 -3.41 4.06
CA LYS A 170 8.03 -3.52 5.50
C LYS A 170 7.86 -4.95 6.00
N SER A 171 8.06 -5.17 7.30
CA SER A 171 7.97 -6.51 7.92
C SER A 171 6.57 -7.12 7.83
N ASP A 172 5.54 -6.29 7.83
CA ASP A 172 4.13 -6.65 7.63
C ASP A 172 3.72 -6.75 6.16
N GLY A 173 4.66 -6.54 5.23
CA GLY A 173 4.43 -6.59 3.79
C GLY A 173 3.89 -5.30 3.19
N LYS A 174 3.52 -4.31 4.00
CA LYS A 174 3.03 -3.01 3.49
C LYS A 174 4.16 -2.25 2.83
N MET A 175 3.88 -1.65 1.68
CA MET A 175 4.78 -0.69 1.05
C MET A 175 4.96 0.52 1.97
N ALA A 176 6.21 0.86 2.28
CA ALA A 176 6.53 2.08 3.02
C ALA A 176 6.22 3.32 2.17
N GLN A 177 5.62 4.34 2.78
CA GLN A 177 5.20 5.56 2.07
C GLN A 177 5.25 6.77 2.99
N GLY A 178 6.00 7.80 2.60
CA GLY A 178 6.15 9.03 3.37
C GLY A 178 6.85 8.84 4.72
N GLU A 179 7.74 7.85 4.83
CA GLU A 179 8.33 7.42 6.09
C GLU A 179 9.81 7.03 5.97
N TRP A 180 10.52 7.07 7.08
CA TRP A 180 11.88 6.55 7.20
C TRP A 180 11.84 5.05 7.48
N ILE A 181 12.71 4.28 6.83
CA ILE A 181 12.97 2.88 7.15
C ILE A 181 14.45 2.66 7.41
N TYR A 182 14.73 1.68 8.26
CA TYR A 182 16.08 1.15 8.44
C TYR A 182 16.16 -0.23 7.81
N ASP A 183 17.02 -0.37 6.81
CA ASP A 183 17.31 -1.66 6.21
C ASP A 183 18.50 -2.30 6.92
N SER A 184 18.22 -3.36 7.68
CA SER A 184 19.24 -4.07 8.47
C SER A 184 20.28 -4.80 7.63
N TYR A 185 19.94 -5.21 6.40
CA TYR A 185 20.87 -5.86 5.49
C TYR A 185 21.90 -4.86 4.97
N TYR A 186 21.43 -3.69 4.52
CA TYR A 186 22.31 -2.61 4.06
C TYR A 186 22.91 -1.76 5.17
N LYS A 187 22.44 -1.96 6.41
CA LYS A 187 22.79 -1.20 7.62
C LYS A 187 22.66 0.30 7.40
N ALA A 188 21.56 0.71 6.77
CA ALA A 188 21.38 2.09 6.35
C ALA A 188 19.92 2.55 6.49
N TRP A 189 19.75 3.84 6.75
CA TRP A 189 18.46 4.51 6.69
C TRP A 189 18.12 4.93 5.27
N TYR A 190 16.84 4.86 4.94
CA TYR A 190 16.25 5.31 3.68
C TYR A 190 14.98 6.10 4.00
N TYR A 191 14.63 7.02 3.11
CA TYR A 191 13.34 7.70 3.18
C TYR A 191 12.51 7.33 1.96
N LEU A 192 11.29 6.83 2.17
CA LEU A 192 10.33 6.56 1.11
C LEU A 192 9.42 7.76 0.98
N LYS A 193 9.34 8.33 -0.23
CA LYS A 193 8.50 9.49 -0.51
C LYS A 193 7.02 9.14 -0.41
N SER A 194 6.16 10.14 -0.53
CA SER A 194 4.71 9.95 -0.56
C SER A 194 4.20 9.12 -1.74
N ASP A 195 5.01 8.94 -2.79
CA ASP A 195 4.72 8.04 -3.91
C ASP A 195 5.25 6.61 -3.68
N GLY A 196 5.86 6.34 -2.51
CA GLY A 196 6.45 5.05 -2.13
C GLY A 196 7.88 4.83 -2.60
N SER A 197 8.35 5.59 -3.58
CA SER A 197 9.71 5.43 -4.09
C SER A 197 10.74 6.05 -3.14
N TYR A 198 11.93 5.43 -3.03
CA TYR A 198 12.97 5.98 -2.16
C TYR A 198 13.52 7.32 -2.68
N ALA A 199 13.79 8.23 -1.75
CA ALA A 199 14.46 9.49 -2.03
C ALA A 199 15.96 9.28 -2.25
N HIS A 200 16.55 9.98 -3.20
CA HIS A 200 17.98 9.94 -3.52
C HIS A 200 18.44 11.27 -4.11
N ASN A 201 19.74 11.58 -3.96
CA ASN A 201 20.35 12.86 -4.34
C ASN A 201 19.55 14.08 -3.85
N THR A 202 18.97 14.00 -2.66
CA THR A 202 18.03 15.03 -2.18
C THR A 202 18.02 15.12 -0.66
N TRP A 203 17.57 16.26 -0.17
CA TRP A 203 17.36 16.52 1.25
C TRP A 203 15.97 16.05 1.69
N GLN A 204 15.90 15.43 2.87
CA GLN A 204 14.68 15.22 3.61
C GLN A 204 14.86 15.84 5.00
N GLY A 205 14.30 17.04 5.21
CA GLY A 205 14.55 17.80 6.43
C GLY A 205 16.03 18.11 6.62
N ALA A 206 16.62 17.64 7.74
CA ALA A 206 18.04 17.85 8.04
C ALA A 206 18.97 16.76 7.49
N TYR A 207 18.45 15.78 6.76
CA TYR A 207 19.16 14.59 6.31
C TYR A 207 19.36 14.61 4.80
N TYR A 208 20.48 14.09 4.33
CA TYR A 208 20.74 13.95 2.90
C TYR A 208 20.70 12.48 2.47
N LEU A 209 19.92 12.17 1.44
CA LEU A 209 19.85 10.84 0.84
C LEU A 209 20.78 10.81 -0.37
N LYS A 210 21.79 9.93 -0.33
CA LYS A 210 22.80 9.79 -1.40
C LYS A 210 22.21 9.19 -2.67
N SER A 211 23.02 9.05 -3.72
CA SER A 211 22.59 8.51 -5.03
C SER A 211 21.98 7.12 -4.98
N ASN A 212 22.38 6.30 -4.01
CA ASN A 212 21.85 4.96 -3.76
C ASN A 212 20.71 4.94 -2.71
N GLY A 213 20.16 6.10 -2.37
CA GLY A 213 19.08 6.26 -1.39
C GLY A 213 19.48 6.16 0.07
N LYS A 214 20.73 5.76 0.38
CA LYS A 214 21.20 5.69 1.77
C LYS A 214 21.34 7.08 2.35
N MET A 215 20.84 7.28 3.56
CA MET A 215 21.11 8.46 4.36
C MET A 215 22.62 8.60 4.59
N ALA A 216 23.15 9.79 4.33
CA ALA A 216 24.54 10.11 4.66
C ALA A 216 24.71 10.25 6.18
N GLN A 217 25.79 9.70 6.72
CA GLN A 217 26.06 9.70 8.16
C GLN A 217 27.57 9.71 8.42
N SER A 218 28.02 10.61 9.29
CA SER A 218 29.44 10.82 9.62
C SER A 218 30.34 11.05 8.39
N GLU A 219 29.84 11.75 7.37
CA GLU A 219 30.53 11.90 6.09
C GLU A 219 30.26 13.26 5.44
N TRP A 220 31.14 13.63 4.50
CA TRP A 220 30.96 14.80 3.65
C TRP A 220 30.14 14.43 2.41
N VAL A 221 29.19 15.30 2.04
CA VAL A 221 28.47 15.22 0.77
C VAL A 221 28.61 16.51 -0.01
N TYR A 222 28.74 16.38 -1.32
CA TYR A 222 28.68 17.52 -2.23
C TYR A 222 27.30 17.56 -2.87
N ASP A 223 26.57 18.64 -2.64
CA ASP A 223 25.30 18.88 -3.30
C ASP A 223 25.54 19.76 -4.54
N SER A 224 25.34 19.18 -5.72
CA SER A 224 25.53 19.88 -6.99
C SER A 224 24.52 21.00 -7.23
N SER A 225 23.31 20.91 -6.67
CA SER A 225 22.28 21.96 -6.78
C SER A 225 22.69 23.22 -6.02
N TYR A 226 23.34 23.06 -4.87
CA TYR A 226 23.85 24.16 -4.06
C TYR A 226 25.32 24.50 -4.34
N GLN A 227 26.00 23.68 -5.14
CA GLN A 227 27.42 23.79 -5.45
C GLN A 227 28.30 23.91 -4.19
N ALA A 228 27.93 23.15 -3.16
CA ALA A 228 28.50 23.28 -1.83
C ALA A 228 28.69 21.92 -1.16
N TRP A 229 29.72 21.85 -0.31
CA TRP A 229 29.96 20.73 0.59
C TRP A 229 29.17 20.90 1.88
N TYR A 230 28.66 19.79 2.39
CA TYR A 230 27.98 19.66 3.67
C TYR A 230 28.59 18.50 4.44
N TYR A 231 28.60 18.59 5.76
CA TYR A 231 28.98 17.46 6.62
C TYR A 231 27.75 16.94 7.37
N LEU A 232 27.48 15.64 7.26
CA LEU A 232 26.41 14.98 8.01
C LEU A 232 27.02 14.34 9.25
N LYS A 233 26.46 14.66 10.41
CA LYS A 233 26.92 14.17 11.72
C LYS A 233 26.62 12.68 11.90
N SER A 234 27.01 12.14 13.04
CA SER A 234 26.73 10.75 13.42
C SER A 234 25.25 10.43 13.60
N ASP A 235 24.39 11.42 13.79
CA ASP A 235 22.92 11.26 13.80
C ASP A 235 22.31 11.39 12.39
N GLY A 236 23.13 11.66 11.36
CA GLY A 236 22.73 11.89 9.98
C GLY A 236 22.30 13.33 9.66
N SER A 237 22.07 14.16 10.67
CA SER A 237 21.68 15.55 10.43
C SER A 237 22.89 16.41 10.01
N TYR A 238 22.69 17.40 9.15
CA TYR A 238 23.79 18.26 8.71
C TYR A 238 24.34 19.13 9.85
N ALA A 239 25.65 19.30 9.88
CA ALA A 239 26.34 20.21 10.78
C ALA A 239 26.15 21.66 10.30
N ARG A 240 25.98 22.58 11.25
CA ARG A 240 25.85 24.02 11.01
C ARG A 240 26.39 24.82 12.18
N ASN A 241 26.91 26.01 11.90
CA ASN A 241 27.59 26.86 12.89
C ASN A 241 28.65 26.10 13.72
N ALA A 242 29.41 25.24 13.06
CA ALA A 242 30.30 24.31 13.73
C ALA A 242 31.51 23.97 12.86
N TRP A 243 32.60 23.60 13.53
CA TRP A 243 33.79 23.05 12.90
C TRP A 243 33.64 21.54 12.71
N GLN A 244 34.13 21.04 11.57
CA GLN A 244 34.42 19.64 11.32
C GLN A 244 35.88 19.53 10.87
N GLY A 245 36.75 19.13 11.79
CA GLY A 245 38.20 19.27 11.59
C GLY A 245 38.56 20.73 11.34
N ASN A 246 39.25 21.00 10.23
CA ASN A 246 39.70 22.35 9.84
C ASN A 246 38.74 23.07 8.88
N TYR A 247 37.51 22.58 8.74
CA TYR A 247 36.47 23.16 7.88
C TYR A 247 35.31 23.66 8.73
N TYR A 248 34.77 24.83 8.38
CA TYR A 248 33.65 25.42 9.08
C TYR A 248 32.36 25.30 8.27
N LEU A 249 31.29 24.82 8.90
CA LEU A 249 29.96 24.73 8.32
C LEU A 249 29.14 25.94 8.78
N LYS A 250 28.62 26.70 7.83
CA LYS A 250 27.85 27.94 8.07
C LYS A 250 26.46 27.64 8.66
N SER A 251 25.67 28.68 8.91
CA SER A 251 24.33 28.56 9.48
C SER A 251 23.36 27.78 8.60
N ASP A 252 23.56 27.80 7.28
CA ASP A 252 22.82 27.02 6.28
C ASP A 252 23.44 25.63 6.02
N GLY A 253 24.49 25.26 6.75
CA GLY A 253 25.21 23.99 6.63
C GLY A 253 26.25 23.94 5.53
N LYS A 254 26.36 24.96 4.66
CA LYS A 254 27.38 24.98 3.61
C LYS A 254 28.77 25.15 4.21
N MET A 255 29.74 24.41 3.69
CA MET A 255 31.15 24.64 3.99
C MET A 255 31.57 26.04 3.54
N ALA A 256 32.15 26.81 4.46
CA ALA A 256 32.69 28.13 4.19
C ALA A 256 33.93 28.03 3.28
N LYS A 257 34.13 29.03 2.40
CA LYS A 257 35.30 29.14 1.53
C LYS A 257 35.67 30.60 1.32
N ASN A 258 36.96 30.92 1.42
CA ASN A 258 37.50 32.25 1.17
C ASN A 258 36.82 33.37 1.98
N GLU A 259 36.56 33.12 3.27
CA GLU A 259 35.81 34.03 4.13
C GLU A 259 36.26 33.93 5.60
N ARG A 260 35.94 34.95 6.40
CA ARG A 260 36.10 34.89 7.86
C ARG A 260 34.88 34.20 8.47
N VAL A 261 35.12 33.29 9.41
CA VAL A 261 34.09 32.45 10.04
C VAL A 261 34.10 32.59 11.55
N ASP A 262 33.08 32.01 12.20
CA ASP A 262 33.00 31.84 13.64
C ASP A 262 33.20 33.16 14.42
N GLY A 263 32.31 34.12 14.17
CA GLY A 263 32.38 35.47 14.75
C GLY A 263 33.51 36.33 14.19
N GLY A 264 34.06 35.97 13.03
CA GLY A 264 35.14 36.70 12.37
C GLY A 264 36.53 36.35 12.89
N ARG A 265 36.66 35.33 13.75
CA ARG A 265 37.91 34.96 14.44
C ARG A 265 38.90 34.22 13.54
N TYR A 266 38.40 33.41 12.61
CA TYR A 266 39.22 32.53 11.78
C TYR A 266 38.99 32.83 10.31
N TYR A 267 40.02 32.70 9.48
CA TYR A 267 39.93 32.82 8.02
C TYR A 267 40.15 31.44 7.38
N VAL A 268 39.20 31.00 6.55
CA VAL A 268 39.33 29.78 5.74
C VAL A 268 39.73 30.15 4.31
N ASP A 269 40.66 29.40 3.72
CA ASP A 269 41.14 29.68 2.37
C ASP A 269 40.12 29.29 1.27
N ALA A 270 40.50 29.43 -0.01
CA ALA A 270 39.62 29.12 -1.14
C ALA A 270 39.18 27.64 -1.22
N SER A 271 39.91 26.72 -0.57
CA SER A 271 39.51 25.33 -0.40
C SER A 271 38.59 25.11 0.80
N GLY A 272 38.40 26.13 1.64
CA GLY A 272 37.65 26.07 2.89
C GLY A 272 38.49 25.61 4.08
N LEU A 273 39.79 25.40 3.89
CA LEU A 273 40.69 24.95 4.94
C LEU A 273 41.12 26.14 5.82
N TRP A 274 40.94 26.01 7.12
CA TRP A 274 41.63 26.86 8.09
C TRP A 274 43.02 26.30 8.38
N LYS A 275 44.03 27.16 8.29
CA LYS A 275 45.41 26.86 8.66
C LYS A 275 45.72 27.64 9.95
N PRO A 276 45.98 26.94 11.07
CA PRO A 276 46.36 27.57 12.34
C PRO A 276 47.63 28.40 12.26
#